data_AF-A0A562K308-F1
#
_entry.id   AF-A0A562K308-F1
#
_cell.length_a   1.000
_cell.length_b   1.000
_cell.length_c   1.000
_cell.angle_alpha   90.00
_cell.angle_beta   90.00
_cell.angle_gamma   90.00
#
_symmetry.space_group_name_H-M   'P 1'
#
loop_
_entity.id
_entity.type
_entity.pdbx_description
1 polymer ?
#
loop_
_entity_poly.entity_id
_entity_poly.type
_entity_poly.pdbx_seq_one_letter_code
_entity_poly.pdbx_strand_id
1 'polypeptide(L)'
;MYIDYEIRKRVEQERQRIIELLKGKGITQHSDGVRIEELPLLPLNLMENKLVMTLMENDLLEDIKVRIGCSVKDYFAGKGDTVLASWSIEWIGFTVGSPYKIKGISPSKNLIIENDNGKTLQYDPVHFSPVINAHSGLKKQVQ
;
A
#
# COMPACT_ATOMS: atom_id res chain seq x y z
N MET A 1 7.61 38.30 -6.00
CA MET A 1 8.40 37.76 -4.87
C MET A 1 7.46 37.40 -3.70
N TYR A 2 6.54 36.46 -3.92
CA TYR A 2 5.52 36.03 -2.94
C TYR A 2 5.34 34.50 -2.99
N ILE A 3 5.41 33.95 -4.21
CA ILE A 3 5.50 32.50 -4.48
C ILE A 3 6.62 31.84 -3.66
N ASP A 4 7.79 32.47 -3.57
CA ASP A 4 8.93 31.91 -2.84
C ASP A 4 8.74 31.88 -1.31
N TYR A 5 7.94 32.80 -0.75
CA TYR A 5 7.64 32.83 0.69
C TYR A 5 6.65 31.71 1.07
N GLU A 6 5.56 31.56 0.30
CA GLU A 6 4.56 30.52 0.54
C GLU A 6 5.14 29.12 0.37
N ILE A 7 6.04 28.93 -0.61
CA ILE A 7 6.77 27.66 -0.78
C ILE A 7 7.67 27.40 0.42
N ARG A 8 8.51 28.37 0.83
CA ARG A 8 9.38 28.22 2.01
C ARG A 8 8.59 27.91 3.29
N LYS A 9 7.44 28.55 3.46
CA LYS A 9 6.56 28.35 4.62
C LYS A 9 5.99 26.93 4.66
N ARG A 10 5.54 26.40 3.52
CA ARG A 10 5.04 25.01 3.43
C ARG A 10 6.14 23.99 3.66
N VAL A 11 7.32 24.21 3.09
CA VAL A 11 8.47 23.31 3.28
C VAL A 11 8.90 23.28 4.75
N GLU A 12 8.93 24.43 5.43
CA GLU A 12 9.29 24.46 6.85
C GLU A 12 8.22 23.78 7.73
N GLN A 13 6.94 23.88 7.39
CA GLN A 13 5.87 23.18 8.11
C GLN A 13 6.01 21.66 7.99
N GLU A 14 6.26 21.15 6.78
CA GLU A 14 6.42 19.71 6.58
C GLU A 14 7.71 19.18 7.24
N ARG A 15 8.78 19.97 7.21
CA ARG A 15 10.02 19.69 7.95
C ARG A 15 9.75 19.48 9.43
N GLN A 16 9.03 20.39 10.09
CA GLN A 16 8.72 20.26 11.52
C GLN A 16 7.90 19.00 11.81
N ARG A 17 6.93 18.69 10.96
CA ARG A 17 6.11 17.47 11.08
C ARG A 17 6.95 16.19 11.02
N ILE A 18 7.95 16.14 10.13
CA ILE A 18 8.85 14.99 9.99
C ILE A 18 9.78 14.86 11.19
N ILE A 19 10.31 15.98 11.70
CA ILE A 19 11.15 15.99 12.90
C ILE A 19 10.36 15.44 14.09
N GLU A 20 9.12 15.86 14.28
CA GLU A 20 8.24 15.34 15.34
C GLU A 20 7.96 13.84 15.19
N LEU A 21 7.68 13.38 13.96
CA LEU A 21 7.49 11.96 13.66
C LEU A 21 8.72 11.11 14.00
N LEU A 22 9.92 11.59 13.64
CA LEU A 22 11.18 10.89 13.90
C LEU A 22 11.49 10.83 15.40
N LYS A 23 11.27 11.95 16.12
CA LYS A 23 11.38 11.99 17.58
C LYS A 23 10.41 11.03 18.26
N GLY A 24 9.16 10.96 17.78
CA GLY A 24 8.16 10.03 18.29
C GLY A 24 8.56 8.55 18.13
N LYS A 25 9.42 8.24 17.16
CA LYS A 25 9.99 6.90 16.93
C LYS A 25 11.32 6.66 17.66
N GLY A 26 11.79 7.61 18.49
CA GLY A 26 13.05 7.51 19.22
C GLY A 26 14.30 7.76 18.36
N ILE A 27 14.14 8.28 17.14
CA ILE A 27 15.24 8.60 16.24
C ILE A 27 15.61 10.06 16.46
N THR A 28 16.79 10.30 17.04
CA THR A 28 17.25 11.65 17.38
C THR A 28 18.47 12.10 16.57
N GLN A 29 19.12 11.18 15.86
CA GLN A 29 20.34 11.41 15.09
C GLN A 29 20.29 10.65 13.76
N HIS A 30 20.87 11.23 12.72
CA HIS A 30 21.11 10.59 11.43
C HIS A 30 22.28 9.60 11.52
N SER A 31 22.43 8.71 10.53
CA SER A 31 23.55 7.76 10.44
C SER A 31 24.92 8.43 10.49
N ASP A 32 24.98 9.70 10.09
CA ASP A 32 26.21 10.48 9.98
C ASP A 32 26.52 11.25 11.28
N GLY A 33 25.78 10.98 12.37
CA GLY A 33 25.93 11.64 13.68
C GLY A 33 25.29 13.03 13.77
N VAL A 34 24.73 13.53 12.68
CA VAL A 34 24.05 14.83 12.63
C VAL A 34 22.68 14.74 13.32
N ARG A 35 22.38 15.72 14.17
CA ARG A 35 21.06 15.81 14.81
C ARG A 35 19.99 16.09 13.76
N ILE A 36 18.85 15.42 13.87
CA ILE A 36 17.76 15.57 12.89
C ILE A 36 17.25 17.02 12.83
N GLU A 37 17.34 17.76 13.94
CA GLU A 37 17.00 19.18 14.05
C GLU A 37 17.94 20.12 13.26
N GLU A 38 19.16 19.66 12.95
CA GLU A 38 20.20 20.43 12.28
C GLU A 38 20.28 20.09 10.78
N LEU A 39 19.42 19.19 10.28
CA LEU A 39 19.39 18.83 8.87
C LEU A 39 18.93 20.02 8.00
N PRO A 40 19.74 20.42 6.98
CA PRO A 40 19.36 21.50 6.08
C PRO A 40 18.16 21.12 5.19
N LEU A 41 17.48 22.13 4.63
CA LEU A 41 16.27 21.99 3.80
C LEU A 41 16.48 21.17 2.51
N LEU A 42 17.71 21.03 2.03
CA LEU A 42 18.04 20.34 0.78
C LEU A 42 18.07 18.79 0.90
N PRO A 43 18.70 18.18 1.92
CA PRO A 43 18.61 16.73 2.13
C PRO A 43 17.22 16.23 2.52
N LEU A 44 16.34 17.12 3.01
CA LEU A 44 14.93 16.78 3.24
C LEU A 44 14.24 16.43 1.92
N ASN A 45 14.46 17.15 0.82
CA ASN A 45 13.78 16.85 -0.44
C ASN A 45 14.10 15.44 -1.02
N LEU A 46 15.28 14.88 -0.70
CA LEU A 46 15.70 13.55 -1.15
C LEU A 46 15.29 12.44 -0.16
N MET A 47 15.35 12.70 1.15
CA MET A 47 14.86 11.78 2.18
C MET A 47 13.33 11.78 2.27
N GLU A 48 12.68 12.92 2.10
CA GLU A 48 11.23 13.10 1.99
C GLU A 48 10.71 12.33 0.79
N ASN A 49 11.31 12.42 -0.40
CA ASN A 49 10.80 11.62 -1.52
C ASN A 49 10.87 10.11 -1.22
N LYS A 50 11.89 9.61 -0.52
CA LYS A 50 11.94 8.19 -0.14
C LYS A 50 11.03 7.84 1.03
N LEU A 51 11.09 8.57 2.15
CA LEU A 51 10.31 8.32 3.36
C LEU A 51 8.84 8.69 3.19
N VAL A 52 8.49 9.76 2.48
CA VAL A 52 7.12 10.10 2.09
C VAL A 52 6.63 9.14 1.02
N MET A 53 7.43 8.67 0.05
CA MET A 53 7.00 7.53 -0.78
C MET A 53 6.76 6.29 0.08
N THR A 54 7.65 5.94 1.01
CA THR A 54 7.47 4.76 1.86
C THR A 54 6.31 4.92 2.85
N LEU A 55 6.06 6.11 3.41
CA LEU A 55 4.98 6.37 4.37
C LEU A 55 3.64 6.60 3.67
N MET A 56 3.61 7.29 2.52
CA MET A 56 2.42 7.36 1.65
C MET A 56 2.15 6.02 0.99
N GLU A 57 3.14 5.20 0.65
CA GLU A 57 2.93 3.80 0.26
C GLU A 57 2.27 3.08 1.43
N ASN A 58 2.79 3.15 2.66
CA ASN A 58 2.19 2.40 3.77
C ASN A 58 0.75 2.86 4.14
N ASP A 59 0.43 4.16 4.10
CA ASP A 59 -0.93 4.67 4.39
C ASP A 59 -1.87 4.60 3.17
N LEU A 60 -1.40 4.75 1.92
CA LEU A 60 -2.24 4.58 0.72
C LEU A 60 -2.44 3.10 0.36
N LEU A 61 -1.51 2.20 0.70
CA LEU A 61 -1.65 0.76 0.44
C LEU A 61 -2.75 0.10 1.28
N GLU A 62 -3.23 0.76 2.34
CA GLU A 62 -4.40 0.29 3.09
C GLU A 62 -5.70 0.44 2.28
N ASP A 63 -5.81 1.50 1.45
CA ASP A 63 -6.99 1.78 0.62
C ASP A 63 -6.84 1.37 -0.85
N ILE A 64 -5.65 0.92 -1.27
CA ILE A 64 -5.43 0.45 -2.64
C ILE A 64 -6.23 -0.83 -2.89
N LYS A 65 -7.04 -0.78 -3.95
CA LYS A 65 -7.72 -1.94 -4.52
C LYS A 65 -7.22 -2.21 -5.92
N VAL A 66 -7.07 -3.49 -6.25
CA VAL A 66 -6.61 -3.94 -7.57
C VAL A 66 -7.69 -4.75 -8.25
N ARG A 67 -7.71 -4.65 -9.59
CA ARG A 67 -8.64 -5.40 -10.41
C ARG A 67 -8.25 -6.88 -10.39
N ILE A 68 -9.19 -7.75 -10.05
CA ILE A 68 -9.02 -9.20 -10.04
C ILE A 68 -9.97 -9.86 -11.05
N GLY A 69 -9.60 -11.06 -11.49
CA GLY A 69 -10.38 -11.89 -12.41
C GLY A 69 -10.23 -11.52 -13.89
N CYS A 70 -10.66 -12.45 -14.74
CA CYS A 70 -10.58 -12.36 -16.20
C CYS A 70 -11.93 -11.95 -16.85
N SER A 71 -12.97 -11.70 -16.06
CA SER A 71 -14.33 -11.46 -16.55
C SER A 71 -14.60 -10.02 -17.00
N VAL A 72 -15.63 -9.83 -17.82
CA VAL A 72 -16.13 -8.53 -18.34
C VAL A 72 -16.52 -7.53 -17.24
N LYS A 73 -16.76 -8.02 -16.01
CA LYS A 73 -17.03 -7.18 -14.84
C LYS A 73 -15.74 -6.91 -14.07
N ASP A 74 -15.52 -5.64 -13.77
CA ASP A 74 -14.40 -5.20 -12.95
C ASP A 74 -14.67 -5.52 -11.48
N TYR A 75 -13.91 -6.47 -10.92
CA TYR A 75 -13.90 -6.74 -9.50
C TYR A 75 -12.65 -6.14 -8.89
N PHE A 76 -12.81 -5.38 -7.81
CA PHE A 76 -11.71 -4.74 -7.10
C PHE A 76 -11.56 -5.38 -5.72
N ALA A 77 -10.34 -5.80 -5.39
CA ALA A 77 -10.00 -6.38 -4.09
C ALA A 77 -8.82 -5.64 -3.46
N GLY A 78 -8.88 -5.46 -2.15
CA GLY A 78 -7.85 -4.80 -1.35
C GLY A 78 -7.38 -5.67 -0.18
N LYS A 79 -6.55 -5.07 0.67
CA LYS A 79 -6.09 -5.70 1.91
C LYS A 79 -7.29 -6.14 2.77
N GLY A 80 -7.24 -7.38 3.26
CA GLY A 80 -8.28 -7.96 4.10
C GLY A 80 -9.39 -8.71 3.34
N ASP A 81 -9.56 -8.44 2.04
CA ASP A 81 -10.51 -9.16 1.20
C ASP A 81 -10.06 -10.62 0.98
N THR A 82 -11.03 -11.46 0.61
CA THR A 82 -10.79 -12.88 0.30
C THR A 82 -10.99 -13.13 -1.19
N VAL A 83 -10.08 -13.88 -1.79
CA VAL A 83 -10.09 -14.25 -3.21
C VAL A 83 -9.96 -15.76 -3.38
N LEU A 84 -10.42 -16.28 -4.52
CA LEU A 84 -10.32 -17.68 -4.88
C LEU A 84 -9.13 -17.90 -5.80
N ALA A 85 -8.30 -18.90 -5.51
CA ALA A 85 -7.22 -19.29 -6.41
C ALA A 85 -7.77 -19.90 -7.71
N SER A 86 -7.27 -19.43 -8.86
CA SER A 86 -7.63 -19.98 -10.17
C SER A 86 -6.69 -21.13 -10.55
N TRP A 87 -7.04 -21.89 -11.58
CA TRP A 87 -6.26 -23.07 -12.00
C TRP A 87 -4.81 -22.77 -12.38
N SER A 88 -4.52 -21.54 -12.81
CA SER A 88 -3.20 -21.11 -13.29
C SER A 88 -2.12 -20.92 -12.20
N ILE A 89 -2.48 -21.02 -10.91
CA ILE A 89 -1.55 -20.79 -9.79
C ILE A 89 -1.36 -22.01 -8.87
N GLU A 90 -1.97 -23.16 -9.23
CA GLU A 90 -1.90 -24.39 -8.44
C GLU A 90 -0.46 -24.87 -8.21
N TRP A 91 0.36 -24.81 -9.25
CA TRP A 91 1.77 -25.23 -9.25
C TRP A 91 2.66 -24.44 -8.26
N ILE A 92 2.20 -23.29 -7.76
CA ILE A 92 2.92 -22.45 -6.79
C ILE A 92 2.46 -22.72 -5.35
N GLY A 93 1.62 -23.74 -5.13
CA GLY A 93 1.15 -24.15 -3.81
C GLY A 93 -0.14 -23.49 -3.37
N PHE A 94 -1.07 -23.28 -4.30
CA PHE A 94 -2.44 -22.87 -4.01
C PHE A 94 -3.41 -23.99 -4.39
N THR A 95 -4.39 -24.26 -3.54
CA THR A 95 -5.48 -25.17 -3.83
C THR A 95 -6.56 -24.42 -4.61
N VAL A 96 -6.86 -24.92 -5.80
CA VAL A 96 -7.76 -24.25 -6.75
C VAL A 96 -9.17 -24.18 -6.19
N GLY A 97 -9.81 -23.02 -6.33
CA GLY A 97 -11.13 -22.75 -5.75
C GLY A 97 -11.14 -22.54 -4.24
N SER A 98 -10.00 -22.65 -3.55
CA SER A 98 -9.91 -22.36 -2.12
C SER A 98 -9.82 -20.85 -1.85
N PRO A 99 -10.39 -20.37 -0.73
CA PRO A 99 -10.34 -18.96 -0.34
C PRO A 99 -9.01 -18.60 0.32
N TYR A 100 -8.44 -17.46 -0.10
CA TYR A 100 -7.21 -16.90 0.43
C TYR A 100 -7.40 -15.44 0.81
N LYS A 101 -6.87 -15.06 1.97
CA LYS A 101 -6.95 -13.69 2.48
C LYS A 101 -5.80 -12.84 1.94
N ILE A 102 -6.13 -11.67 1.40
CA ILE A 102 -5.13 -10.69 0.96
C ILE A 102 -4.53 -10.01 2.20
N LYS A 103 -3.23 -10.18 2.41
CA LYS A 103 -2.50 -9.55 3.53
C LYS A 103 -2.10 -8.11 3.22
N GLY A 104 -1.99 -7.76 1.94
CA GLY A 104 -1.67 -6.42 1.47
C GLY A 104 -1.61 -6.39 -0.06
N ILE A 105 -1.44 -5.19 -0.59
CA ILE A 105 -1.16 -4.95 -2.00
C ILE A 105 0.25 -4.40 -2.10
N SER A 106 1.01 -4.79 -3.11
CA SER A 106 2.33 -4.21 -3.37
C SER A 106 2.23 -2.89 -4.12
N PRO A 107 3.27 -2.03 -4.11
CA PRO A 107 3.33 -0.84 -4.96
C PRO A 107 3.16 -1.14 -6.45
N SER A 108 3.55 -2.34 -6.88
CA SER A 108 3.36 -2.85 -8.25
C SER A 108 1.94 -3.39 -8.53
N LYS A 109 1.00 -3.20 -7.60
CA LYS A 109 -0.40 -3.66 -7.69
C LYS A 109 -0.58 -5.18 -7.73
N ASN A 110 0.36 -5.92 -7.13
CA ASN A 110 0.23 -7.36 -6.93
C ASN A 110 -0.39 -7.69 -5.56
N LEU A 111 -1.04 -8.85 -5.47
CA LEU A 111 -1.62 -9.33 -4.23
C LEU A 111 -0.54 -9.98 -3.35
N ILE A 112 -0.47 -9.58 -2.08
CA ILE A 112 0.37 -10.23 -1.08
C ILE A 112 -0.48 -11.26 -0.35
N ILE A 113 -0.20 -12.55 -0.59
CA ILE A 113 -1.00 -13.68 -0.07
C ILE A 113 -0.07 -14.74 0.50
N GLU A 114 -0.52 -15.46 1.54
CA GLU A 114 0.14 -16.68 2.02
C GLU A 114 -0.47 -17.90 1.31
N ASN A 115 0.39 -18.75 0.72
CA ASN A 115 -0.03 -19.97 0.06
C ASN A 115 -0.11 -21.17 1.03
N ASP A 116 -0.51 -22.35 0.54
CA ASP A 116 -0.70 -23.56 1.37
C ASP A 116 0.62 -24.07 1.99
N ASN A 117 1.76 -23.65 1.44
CA ASN A 117 3.09 -23.95 1.95
C ASN A 117 3.55 -22.97 3.05
N GLY A 118 2.69 -22.04 3.49
CA GLY A 118 3.03 -21.01 4.47
C GLY A 118 3.92 -19.88 3.93
N LYS A 119 4.10 -19.77 2.60
CA LYS A 119 4.92 -18.72 1.98
C LYS A 119 4.07 -17.51 1.64
N THR A 120 4.40 -16.37 2.25
CA THR A 120 3.80 -15.07 1.91
C THR A 120 4.62 -14.39 0.82
N LEU A 121 4.07 -14.25 -0.38
CA LEU A 121 4.71 -13.64 -1.55
C LEU A 121 3.74 -12.73 -2.32
N GLN A 122 4.25 -12.07 -3.36
CA GLN A 122 3.46 -11.25 -4.28
C GLN A 122 3.02 -12.09 -5.49
N TYR A 123 1.74 -11.99 -5.86
CA TYR A 123 1.15 -12.73 -6.96
C TYR A 123 0.30 -11.81 -7.86
N ASP A 124 0.30 -12.09 -9.16
CA ASP A 124 -0.48 -11.31 -10.13
C ASP A 124 -2.00 -11.49 -9.87
N PRO A 125 -2.77 -10.39 -9.76
CA PRO A 125 -4.21 -10.42 -9.57
C PRO A 125 -5.00 -11.27 -10.59
N VAL A 126 -4.46 -11.49 -11.79
CA VAL A 126 -5.11 -12.27 -12.86
C VAL A 126 -5.34 -13.74 -12.47
N HIS A 127 -4.56 -14.26 -11.53
CA HIS A 127 -4.66 -15.63 -11.06
C HIS A 127 -5.75 -15.85 -10.00
N PHE A 128 -6.46 -14.79 -9.63
CA PHE A 128 -7.42 -14.83 -8.55
C PHE A 128 -8.79 -14.35 -9.02
N SER A 129 -9.82 -14.97 -8.47
CA SER A 129 -11.22 -14.64 -8.73
C SER A 129 -11.88 -14.09 -7.47
N PRO A 130 -12.89 -13.22 -7.59
CA PRO A 130 -13.65 -12.75 -6.44
C PRO A 130 -14.41 -13.91 -5.77
N VAL A 131 -14.54 -13.88 -4.45
CA VAL A 131 -15.52 -14.72 -3.75
C VAL A 131 -16.90 -14.10 -3.97
N ILE A 132 -17.65 -14.64 -4.93
CA ILE A 132 -19.02 -14.20 -5.19
C ILE A 132 -19.94 -14.99 -4.26
N ASN A 133 -20.29 -14.42 -3.11
CA ASN A 133 -21.38 -14.97 -2.31
C ASN A 133 -22.69 -14.77 -3.08
N ALA A 134 -23.35 -15.86 -3.46
CA ALA A 134 -24.65 -15.86 -4.15
C ALA A 134 -25.81 -15.24 -3.34
N HIS A 135 -25.52 -14.56 -2.21
CA HIS A 135 -26.49 -13.94 -1.31
C HIS A 135 -26.33 -12.42 -1.12
N SER A 136 -25.51 -11.72 -1.90
CA SER A 136 -25.56 -10.24 -1.98
C SER A 136 -26.35 -9.79 -3.21
N GLY A 137 -27.58 -10.27 -3.33
CA GLY A 137 -28.59 -9.67 -4.19
C GLY A 137 -29.12 -8.39 -3.55
N LEU A 138 -29.26 -7.34 -4.36
CA LEU A 138 -30.01 -6.10 -4.10
C LEU A 138 -29.44 -5.15 -3.03
N LYS A 139 -28.45 -4.34 -3.43
CA LYS A 139 -28.62 -2.89 -3.22
C LYS A 139 -28.97 -2.26 -4.57
N LYS A 140 -30.29 -2.16 -4.82
CA LYS A 140 -30.81 -1.17 -5.77
C LYS A 140 -30.24 0.19 -5.35
N GLN A 141 -29.54 0.85 -6.25
CA GLN A 141 -29.45 2.31 -6.19
C GLN A 141 -30.90 2.83 -6.37
N VAL A 142 -31.42 3.36 -5.28
CA VAL A 142 -32.57 4.26 -5.16
C VAL A 142 -31.94 5.47 -4.46
N GLN A 143 -32.00 6.71 -4.92
CA GLN A 143 -32.86 7.41 -5.87
C GLN A 143 -32.05 8.56 -6.47
#